data_AF-A0A257ZQV2-F1
#
_entry.id   AF-A0A257ZQV2-F1
#
_cell.length_a   1.000
_cell.length_b   1.000
_cell.length_c   1.000
_cell.angle_alpha   90.00
_cell.angle_beta   90.00
_cell.angle_gamma   90.00
#
_symmetry.space_group_name_H-M   'P 1'
#
loop_
_entity.id
_entity.type
_entity.pdbx_description
1 polymer ?
#
loop_
_entity_poly.entity_id
_entity_poly.type
_entity_poly.pdbx_seq_one_letter_code
_entity_poly.pdbx_strand_id
1 'polypeptide(L)'
;MVGPMAGIGIAGALVAAVIAWAVARRYGWRVGLIVPLLALVSLIALLWQARLFSLSDGFTLAATALTVTGPTLAGALLGLMLAARKR
;
A
#
# COMPACT_ATOMS: atom_id res chain seq x y z
N MET A 1 6.26 21.17 -0.34
CA MET A 1 6.85 19.81 -0.45
C MET A 1 5.84 18.66 -0.38
N VAL A 2 4.52 18.92 -0.26
CA VAL A 2 3.47 17.88 -0.18
C VAL A 2 3.14 17.24 -1.54
N GLY A 3 3.27 18.00 -2.64
CA GLY A 3 2.97 17.54 -4.01
C GLY A 3 3.71 16.28 -4.49
N PRO A 4 5.05 16.18 -4.36
CA PRO A 4 5.78 14.99 -4.83
C PRO A 4 5.50 13.73 -4.01
N MET A 5 5.27 13.86 -2.70
CA MET A 5 4.93 12.72 -1.83
C MET A 5 3.56 12.13 -2.13
N ALA A 6 2.58 12.99 -2.43
CA ALA A 6 1.26 12.56 -2.90
C ALA A 6 1.35 11.85 -4.27
N GLY A 7 2.19 12.35 -5.19
CA GLY A 7 2.43 11.71 -6.48
C GLY A 7 3.01 10.30 -6.36
N ILE A 8 3.97 10.09 -5.46
CA ILE A 8 4.56 8.77 -5.20
C ILE A 8 3.52 7.81 -4.59
N GLY A 9 2.71 8.29 -3.63
CA GLY A 9 1.63 7.49 -3.05
C GLY A 9 0.58 7.06 -4.07
N ILE A 10 0.15 7.97 -4.95
CA ILE A 10 -0.83 7.66 -6.01
C ILE A 10 -0.23 6.71 -7.06
N ALA A 11 1.03 6.91 -7.47
CA ALA A 11 1.70 6.00 -8.38
C ALA A 11 1.83 4.60 -7.77
N GLY A 12 2.19 4.51 -6.48
CA GLY A 12 2.22 3.25 -5.72
C GLY A 12 0.85 2.57 -5.68
N ALA A 13 -0.21 3.33 -5.42
CA ALA A 13 -1.61 2.84 -5.46
C ALA A 13 -1.99 2.22 -6.80
N LEU A 14 -1.69 2.91 -7.89
CA LEU A 14 -2.00 2.44 -9.24
C LEU A 14 -1.21 1.18 -9.59
N VAL A 15 0.09 1.15 -9.30
CA VAL A 15 0.94 -0.02 -9.55
C VAL A 15 0.47 -1.22 -8.73
N ALA A 16 0.21 -1.02 -7.44
CA ALA A 16 -0.28 -2.08 -6.56
C ALA A 16 -1.66 -2.59 -7.00
N ALA A 17 -2.55 -1.71 -7.46
CA ALA A 17 -3.86 -2.08 -8.01
C ALA A 17 -3.73 -2.96 -9.25
N VAL A 18 -2.88 -2.57 -10.22
CA VAL A 18 -2.67 -3.31 -11.46
C VAL A 18 -2.05 -4.68 -11.18
N ILE A 19 -1.03 -4.74 -10.31
CA ILE A 19 -0.38 -6.01 -9.95
C ILE A 19 -1.36 -6.93 -9.22
N ALA A 20 -2.08 -6.43 -8.21
CA ALA A 20 -3.08 -7.21 -7.47
C ALA A 20 -4.16 -7.76 -8.41
N TRP A 21 -4.65 -6.93 -9.34
CA TRP A 21 -5.64 -7.34 -10.34
C TRP A 21 -5.09 -8.43 -11.28
N ALA A 22 -3.89 -8.23 -11.84
CA ALA A 22 -3.28 -9.17 -12.78
C ALA A 22 -2.96 -10.53 -12.11
N VAL A 23 -2.42 -10.50 -10.89
CA VAL A 23 -2.10 -11.70 -10.11
C VAL A 23 -3.38 -12.44 -9.72
N ALA A 24 -4.41 -11.74 -9.21
CA ALA A 24 -5.68 -12.35 -8.85
C ALA A 24 -6.38 -13.00 -10.06
N ARG A 25 -6.24 -12.40 -11.25
CA ARG A 25 -6.79 -12.94 -12.49
C ARG A 25 -6.07 -14.20 -12.95
N ARG A 26 -4.74 -14.22 -12.89
CA ARG A 26 -3.91 -15.33 -13.38
C ARG A 26 -3.80 -16.51 -12.41
N TYR A 27 -3.68 -16.26 -11.11
CA TYR A 27 -3.38 -17.28 -10.09
C TYR A 27 -4.53 -17.49 -9.09
N GLY A 28 -5.58 -16.69 -9.18
CA GLY A 28 -6.74 -16.77 -8.30
C GLY A 28 -6.70 -15.83 -7.10
N TRP A 29 -7.89 -15.66 -6.51
CA TRP A 29 -8.14 -14.68 -5.45
C TRP A 29 -7.16 -14.78 -4.28
N ARG A 30 -6.91 -16.01 -3.83
CA ARG A 30 -6.02 -16.31 -2.69
C ARG A 30 -4.59 -15.84 -2.93
N VAL A 31 -4.07 -16.02 -4.14
CA VAL A 31 -2.70 -15.61 -4.49
C VAL A 31 -2.63 -14.10 -4.72
N GLY A 32 -3.72 -13.47 -5.19
CA GLY A 32 -3.82 -12.02 -5.30
C GLY A 32 -3.65 -11.28 -3.96
N LEU A 33 -4.03 -11.91 -2.83
CA LEU A 33 -3.90 -11.32 -1.49
C LEU A 33 -2.45 -11.06 -1.06
N ILE A 34 -1.47 -11.68 -1.72
CA ILE A 34 -0.04 -11.45 -1.42
C ILE A 34 0.33 -9.98 -1.58
N VAL A 35 -0.24 -9.28 -2.57
CA VAL A 35 0.07 -7.87 -2.85
C VAL A 35 -0.39 -6.92 -1.72
N PRO A 36 -1.66 -6.93 -1.28
CA PRO A 36 -2.08 -6.13 -0.13
C PRO A 36 -1.40 -6.56 1.18
N LEU A 37 -1.08 -7.84 1.36
CA LEU A 37 -0.32 -8.32 2.52
C LEU A 37 1.09 -7.73 2.57
N LEU A 38 1.82 -7.70 1.45
CA LEU A 38 3.15 -7.09 1.37
C LEU A 38 3.10 -5.58 1.63
N ALA A 39 2.08 -4.89 1.13
CA ALA A 39 1.86 -3.48 1.42
C ALA A 39 1.59 -3.25 2.92
N LEU A 40 0.84 -4.15 3.57
CA LEU A 40 0.57 -4.09 5.01
C LEU A 40 1.85 -4.32 5.84
N VAL A 41 2.66 -5.32 5.46
CA VAL A 41 3.95 -5.60 6.11
C VAL A 41 4.88 -4.39 6.01
N SER A 42 4.93 -3.74 4.84
CA SER A 42 5.73 -2.53 4.64
C SER A 42 5.26 -1.37 5.54
N LEU A 43 3.94 -1.17 5.66
CA LEU A 43 3.37 -0.17 6.57
C LEU A 43 3.74 -0.47 8.03
N ILE A 44 3.63 -1.72 8.47
CA ILE A 44 3.97 -2.15 9.84
C ILE A 44 5.47 -1.94 10.12
N ALA A 45 6.34 -2.29 9.17
CA ALA A 45 7.78 -2.07 9.30
C ALA A 45 8.13 -0.58 9.46
N LEU A 46 7.50 0.29 8.66
CA LEU A 46 7.67 1.74 8.74
C LEU A 46 7.15 2.31 10.08
N LEU A 47 5.99 1.84 10.55
CA LEU A 47 5.42 2.23 11.84
C LEU A 47 6.27 1.76 13.03
N TRP A 48 6.86 0.57 12.93
CA TRP A 48 7.80 0.08 13.94
C TRP A 48 9.06 0.94 13.93
N GLN A 49 9.61 1.24 12.76
CA GLN A 49 10.77 2.11 12.64
C GLN A 49 10.51 3.50 13.23
N ALA A 50 9.31 4.06 13.03
CA ALA A 50 8.89 5.34 13.61
C ALA A 50 8.89 5.35 15.16
N ARG A 51 8.70 4.20 15.83
CA ARG A 51 8.77 4.09 17.31
C ARG A 51 10.19 4.20 17.87
N LEU A 52 11.21 4.01 17.04
CA LEU A 52 12.61 4.13 17.45
C LEU A 52 13.11 5.58 17.45
N PHE A 53 12.28 6.52 16.99
CA PHE A 53 12.61 7.95 16.93
C PHE A 53 11.91 8.75 18.03
N SER A 54 12.43 9.95 18.32
CA SER A 54 11.84 10.96 19.21
C SER A 54 10.36 11.21 18.88
N LEU A 55 9.52 11.56 19.86
CA LEU A 55 8.07 11.74 19.68
C LEU A 55 7.67 12.64 18.48
N SER A 56 8.42 13.73 18.25
CA SER A 56 8.21 14.64 17.10
C SER A 56 8.57 14.01 15.75
N ASP A 57 9.68 13.28 15.71
CA ASP A 57 10.22 12.68 14.50
C ASP A 57 9.44 11.41 14.13
N GLY A 58 9.03 10.63 15.13
CA GLY A 58 8.18 9.46 15.00
C GLY A 58 6.78 9.80 14.47
N PHE A 59 6.18 10.92 14.91
CA PHE A 59 4.89 11.36 14.38
C PHE A 59 4.99 11.80 12.92
N THR A 60 6.08 12.49 12.56
CA THR A 60 6.34 12.92 11.18
C THR A 60 6.58 11.72 10.27
N LEU A 61 7.34 10.71 10.73
CA LEU A 61 7.57 9.44 10.03
C LEU A 61 6.31 8.60 9.87
N ALA A 62 5.46 8.54 10.90
CA ALA A 62 4.19 7.85 10.82
C ALA A 62 3.24 8.51 9.81
N ALA A 63 3.20 9.85 9.78
CA ALA A 63 2.42 10.61 8.81
C ALA A 63 2.91 10.38 7.38
N THR A 64 4.23 10.40 7.12
CA THR A 64 4.78 10.07 5.80
C THR A 64 4.48 8.64 5.40
N ALA A 65 4.69 7.67 6.31
CA ALA A 65 4.37 6.27 6.07
C ALA A 65 2.90 6.07 5.68
N LEU A 66 1.96 6.73 6.36
CA LEU A 66 0.54 6.70 6.02
C LEU A 66 0.25 7.35 4.66
N THR A 67 0.83 8.51 4.36
CA THR A 67 0.61 9.18 3.06
C THR A 67 1.17 8.43 1.86
N VAL A 68 2.24 7.66 2.04
CA VAL A 68 2.87 6.88 0.96
C VAL A 68 2.25 5.49 0.83
N THR A 69 2.07 4.81 1.96
CA THR A 69 1.68 3.39 1.96
C THR A 69 0.17 3.20 2.05
N GLY A 70 -0.56 4.15 2.63
CA GLY A 70 -2.03 4.13 2.73
C GLY A 70 -2.73 4.05 1.37
N PRO A 71 -2.41 4.93 0.41
CA PRO A 71 -2.94 4.84 -0.95
C PRO A 71 -2.55 3.54 -1.64
N THR A 72 -1.33 3.06 -1.42
CA THR A 72 -0.81 1.80 -1.97
C THR A 72 -1.66 0.60 -1.53
N LEU A 73 -2.01 0.55 -0.24
CA LEU A 73 -2.87 -0.48 0.34
C LEU A 73 -4.29 -0.40 -0.23
N ALA A 74 -4.85 0.81 -0.33
CA ALA A 74 -6.17 1.04 -0.90
C ALA A 74 -6.22 0.62 -2.39
N GLY A 75 -5.19 0.97 -3.16
CA GLY A 75 -5.04 0.56 -4.56
C GLY A 75 -4.98 -0.97 -4.72
N ALA A 76 -4.15 -1.65 -3.92
CA ALA A 76 -4.06 -3.10 -3.93
C ALA A 76 -5.42 -3.76 -3.64
N LEU A 77 -6.13 -3.28 -2.62
CA LEU A 77 -7.46 -3.78 -2.25
C LEU A 77 -8.50 -3.52 -3.35
N LEU A 78 -8.50 -2.34 -3.97
CA LEU A 78 -9.40 -2.02 -5.09
C LEU A 78 -9.13 -2.90 -6.31
N GLY A 79 -7.86 -3.08 -6.69
CA GLY A 79 -7.45 -3.94 -7.80
C GLY A 79 -7.83 -5.40 -7.56
N LEU A 80 -7.70 -5.85 -6.31
CA LEU A 80 -8.24 -7.12 -5.88
C LEU A 80 -9.77 -7.13 -6.05
N MET A 81 -10.55 -6.26 -5.39
CA MET A 81 -12.02 -6.21 -5.50
C MET A 81 -12.54 -6.22 -6.95
N LEU A 82 -11.87 -5.49 -7.85
CA LEU A 82 -12.16 -5.48 -9.29
C LEU A 82 -11.95 -6.84 -9.97
N ALA A 83 -10.94 -7.60 -9.55
CA ALA A 83 -10.72 -8.97 -10.02
C ALA A 83 -11.76 -9.96 -9.50
N ALA A 84 -12.32 -9.76 -8.30
CA ALA A 84 -13.37 -10.62 -7.74
C ALA A 84 -14.69 -10.45 -8.49
N ARG A 85 -15.05 -9.22 -8.87
CA ARG A 85 -16.30 -8.94 -9.59
C ARG A 85 -16.36 -9.53 -11.01
N LYS A 86 -15.22 -9.96 -11.57
CA LYS A 86 -15.13 -10.55 -12.91
C LYS A 86 -15.01 -12.09 -12.91
N ARG A 87 -15.03 -12.72 -11.74
CA ARG A 87 -15.17 -14.18 -11.59
C ARG A 87 -16.61 -14.53 -11.31
#